data_AF-A0A932S267-F1
#
_entry.id   AF-A0A932S267-F1
#
_cell.length_a   1.000
_cell.length_b   1.000
_cell.length_c   1.000
_cell.angle_alpha   90.00
_cell.angle_beta   90.00
_cell.angle_gamma   90.00
#
_symmetry.space_group_name_H-M   'P 1'
#
loop_
_entity.id
_entity.type
_entity.pdbx_description
1 polymer ?
#
loop_
_entity_poly.entity_id
_entity_poly.type
_entity_poly.pdbx_seq_one_letter_code
_entity_poly.pdbx_strand_id
1 'polypeptide(L)'
;MQDRHLIASGAFLMLIAVAFGAFGAHALKPHLSSDMLAIWHTAVLYHMLHALGCIAIGILMPRYAQQSTKIALAGTFMLIGVL
;
A
#
# COMPACT_ATOMS: atom_id res chain seq x y z
N MET A 1 -15.25 -7.82 -11.12
CA MET A 1 -14.46 -8.81 -10.36
C MET A 1 -13.10 -8.26 -9.98
N GLN A 2 -12.38 -7.64 -10.92
CA GLN A 2 -11.05 -7.03 -10.70
C GLN A 2 -11.03 -5.96 -9.59
N ASP A 3 -12.11 -5.20 -9.46
CA ASP A 3 -12.36 -4.20 -8.42
C ASP A 3 -12.25 -4.78 -6.99
N ARG A 4 -12.93 -5.89 -6.71
CA ARG A 4 -12.92 -6.53 -5.39
C ARG A 4 -11.55 -7.10 -5.03
N HIS A 5 -10.83 -7.64 -6.02
CA HIS A 5 -9.47 -8.15 -5.80
C HIS A 5 -8.51 -7.03 -5.41
N LEU A 6 -8.60 -5.87 -6.07
CA LEU A 6 -7.71 -4.76 -5.76
C LEU A 6 -7.98 -4.17 -4.35
N ILE A 7 -9.25 -4.08 -3.94
CA ILE A 7 -9.62 -3.68 -2.58
C ILE A 7 -9.09 -4.69 -1.56
N ALA A 8 -9.27 -5.99 -1.81
CA ALA A 8 -8.78 -7.03 -0.90
C ALA A 8 -7.25 -7.01 -0.77
N SER A 9 -6.52 -6.90 -1.89
CA SER A 9 -5.07 -6.75 -1.87
C SER A 9 -4.63 -5.48 -1.14
N GLY A 10 -5.29 -4.35 -1.39
CA GLY A 10 -5.00 -3.09 -0.68
C GLY A 10 -5.25 -3.18 0.83
N ALA A 11 -6.32 -3.83 1.25
CA ALA A 11 -6.59 -4.06 2.69
C ALA A 11 -5.53 -4.97 3.33
N PHE A 12 -5.07 -6.00 2.63
CA PHE A 12 -4.00 -6.88 3.10
C PHE A 12 -2.65 -6.14 3.19
N LEU A 13 -2.30 -5.34 2.19
CA LEU A 13 -1.11 -4.47 2.25
C LEU A 13 -1.20 -3.45 3.39
N MET A 14 -2.38 -2.86 3.61
CA MET A 14 -2.60 -1.95 4.74
C MET A 14 -2.36 -2.64 6.09
N LEU A 15 -2.85 -3.87 6.26
CA LEU A 15 -2.58 -4.68 7.45
C LEU A 15 -1.07 -4.86 7.68
N ILE A 16 -0.31 -5.20 6.63
CA ILE A 16 1.14 -5.35 6.69
C ILE A 16 1.83 -4.03 7.05
N ALA A 17 1.44 -2.92 6.40
CA ALA A 17 1.99 -1.60 6.68
C ALA A 17 1.81 -1.20 8.14
N VAL A 18 0.61 -1.41 8.71
CA VAL A 18 0.33 -1.14 10.12
C VAL A 18 1.17 -2.04 11.03
N ALA A 19 1.27 -3.33 10.71
CA ALA A 19 2.09 -4.26 11.48
C ALA A 19 3.58 -3.85 11.50
N PHE A 20 4.14 -3.48 10.35
CA PHE A 20 5.53 -3.00 10.26
C PHE A 20 5.74 -1.62 10.90
N GLY A 21 4.75 -0.72 10.81
CA GLY A 21 4.79 0.56 11.52
C GLY A 21 4.84 0.37 13.03
N ALA A 22 3.97 -0.49 13.57
CA ALA A 22 3.94 -0.84 14.99
C ALA A 22 5.22 -1.54 15.43
N PHE A 23 5.72 -2.50 14.64
CA PHE A 23 6.98 -3.18 14.89
C PHE A 23 8.17 -2.20 14.94
N GLY A 24 8.22 -1.25 14.00
CA GLY A 24 9.22 -0.17 14.00
C GLY A 24 9.22 0.64 15.30
N ALA A 25 8.03 1.07 15.74
CA ALA A 25 7.88 1.90 16.93
C ALA A 25 8.18 1.17 18.25
N HIS A 26 7.76 -0.09 18.39
CA HIS A 26 7.82 -0.82 19.66
C HIS A 26 9.06 -1.70 19.80
N ALA A 27 9.46 -2.39 18.73
CA ALA A 27 10.52 -3.40 18.79
C ALA A 27 11.83 -2.91 18.13
N LEU A 28 11.75 -2.15 17.03
CA LEU A 28 12.93 -1.83 16.22
C LEU A 28 13.63 -0.54 16.66
N LYS A 29 12.89 0.43 17.22
CA LYS A 29 13.42 1.73 17.68
C LYS A 29 14.67 1.65 18.56
N PRO A 30 14.80 0.73 19.54
CA PRO A 30 16.02 0.62 20.36
C PRO A 30 17.23 0.04 19.61
N HIS A 31 17.03 -0.59 18.46
CA HIS A 31 18.03 -1.37 17.73
C HIS A 31 18.56 -0.65 16.47
N LEU A 32 17.98 0.47 16.09
CA LEU A 32 18.34 1.24 14.90
C LEU A 32 18.86 2.62 15.26
N SER A 33 19.78 3.15 14.43
CA SER A 33 20.09 4.58 14.46
C SER A 33 18.87 5.41 14.09
N SER A 34 18.87 6.69 14.45
CA SER A 34 17.82 7.65 14.06
C SER A 34 17.57 7.65 12.55
N ASP A 35 18.66 7.58 11.76
CA ASP A 35 18.60 7.67 10.30
C ASP A 35 17.97 6.41 9.70
N MET A 36 18.35 5.23 10.22
CA MET A 36 17.76 3.97 9.79
C MET A 36 16.29 3.86 10.20
N LEU A 37 15.93 4.39 11.37
CA LEU A 37 14.53 4.44 11.80
C LEU A 37 13.71 5.40 10.91
N ALA A 38 14.27 6.52 10.49
CA ALA A 38 13.62 7.44 9.54
C ALA A 38 13.41 6.79 8.16
N ILE A 39 14.40 6.04 7.67
CA ILE A 39 14.28 5.25 6.43
C ILE A 39 13.17 4.20 6.58
N TRP A 40 13.14 3.48 7.70
CA TRP A 40 12.09 2.51 8.00
C TRP A 40 10.70 3.14 7.96
N HIS A 41 10.50 4.28 8.64
CA HIS A 41 9.23 5.01 8.62
C HIS A 41 8.84 5.45 7.21
N THR A 42 9.80 5.88 6.38
CA THR A 42 9.56 6.27 4.99
C THR A 42 9.11 5.07 4.15
N ALA A 43 9.76 3.92 4.30
CA ALA A 43 9.36 2.68 3.61
C ALA A 43 7.95 2.22 4.00
N VAL A 44 7.63 2.24 5.31
CA VAL A 44 6.26 1.93 5.80
C VAL A 44 5.24 2.93 5.26
N LEU A 45 5.58 4.23 5.21
CA LEU A 45 4.70 5.26 4.65
C LEU A 45 4.40 4.98 3.17
N TYR A 46 5.41 4.68 2.35
CA TYR A 46 5.19 4.33 0.95
C TYR A 46 4.32 3.08 0.82
N HIS A 47 4.60 2.01 1.57
CA HIS A 47 3.75 0.81 1.58
C HIS A 47 2.28 1.15 1.90
N MET A 48 2.05 2.00 2.92
CA MET A 48 0.70 2.44 3.31
C MET A 48 0.01 3.25 2.20
N LEU A 49 0.74 4.11 1.50
CA LEU A 49 0.21 4.88 0.38
C LEU A 49 -0.15 4.00 -0.82
N HIS A 50 0.67 2.99 -1.14
CA HIS A 50 0.38 1.99 -2.17
C HIS A 50 -0.88 1.17 -1.83
N ALA A 51 -1.03 0.78 -0.56
CA ALA A 51 -2.22 0.10 -0.05
C ALA A 51 -3.49 0.95 -0.21
N LEU A 52 -3.44 2.22 0.21
CA LEU A 52 -4.54 3.18 0.03
C LEU A 52 -4.85 3.42 -1.44
N GLY A 53 -3.82 3.52 -2.28
CA GLY A 53 -3.93 3.64 -3.73
C GLY A 53 -4.71 2.47 -4.35
N CYS A 54 -4.38 1.23 -3.96
CA CYS A 54 -5.11 0.04 -4.40
C CYS A 54 -6.61 0.10 -4.00
N ILE A 55 -6.90 0.45 -2.75
CA ILE A 55 -8.28 0.57 -2.25
C ILE A 55 -9.04 1.65 -3.03
N ALA A 56 -8.44 2.84 -3.20
CA ALA A 56 -9.05 3.96 -3.90
C ALA A 56 -9.32 3.64 -5.37
N ILE A 57 -8.36 3.04 -6.08
CA ILE A 57 -8.53 2.60 -7.46
C ILE A 57 -9.64 1.56 -7.56
N GLY A 58 -9.68 0.59 -6.65
CA GLY A 58 -10.72 -0.44 -6.63
C GLY A 58 -12.13 0.13 -6.44
N ILE A 59 -12.28 1.11 -5.55
CA ILE A 59 -13.55 1.83 -5.32
C ILE A 59 -13.97 2.64 -6.55
N LEU A 60 -13.02 3.29 -7.23
CA LEU A 60 -13.31 4.17 -8.37
C LEU A 60 -13.50 3.39 -9.68
N MET A 61 -13.00 2.16 -9.79
CA MET A 61 -12.99 1.38 -11.02
C MET A 61 -14.36 1.25 -11.72
N PRO A 62 -15.50 1.03 -11.02
CA PRO A 62 -16.81 0.98 -11.66
C PRO A 62 -17.23 2.30 -12.33
N ARG A 63 -16.77 3.45 -11.82
CA ARG A 63 -17.08 4.78 -12.37
C ARG A 63 -16.34 5.07 -13.68
N TYR A 64 -15.27 4.34 -13.96
CA TYR A 64 -14.40 4.52 -15.12
C TYR A 64 -14.43 3.29 -16.04
N ALA A 65 -15.58 2.61 -16.15
CA ALA A 65 -15.73 1.39 -16.93
C ALA A 65 -15.27 1.55 -18.41
N GLN A 66 -15.45 2.73 -18.99
CA GLN A 66 -14.99 3.06 -20.35
C GLN A 66 -13.46 3.12 -20.50
N GLN A 67 -12.71 3.22 -19.39
CA GLN A 67 -11.24 3.23 -19.33
C GLN A 67 -10.68 2.04 -18.53
N SER A 68 -11.42 0.91 -18.49
CA SER A 68 -11.13 -0.26 -17.66
C SER A 68 -9.65 -0.69 -17.69
N THR A 69 -9.03 -0.77 -18.87
CA THR A 69 -7.61 -1.17 -19.01
C THR A 69 -6.64 -0.21 -18.33
N LYS A 70 -6.87 1.11 -18.44
CA LYS A 70 -5.98 2.12 -17.84
C LYS A 70 -6.08 2.09 -16.32
N ILE A 71 -7.29 1.93 -15.80
CA ILE A 71 -7.53 1.83 -14.35
C ILE A 71 -6.97 0.53 -13.78
N ALA A 72 -7.13 -0.59 -14.50
CA ALA A 72 -6.53 -1.86 -14.12
C ALA A 72 -5.00 -1.76 -14.09
N LEU A 73 -4.38 -1.13 -15.09
CA LEU A 73 -2.94 -0.92 -15.14
C LEU A 73 -2.43 -0.05 -13.98
N ALA A 74 -3.16 1.02 -13.63
CA ALA A 74 -2.85 1.84 -12.46
C ALA A 74 -2.88 1.01 -11.17
N GLY A 75 -3.87 0.13 -11.01
CA GLY A 75 -3.93 -0.82 -9.89
C GLY A 75 -2.74 -1.79 -9.86
N THR A 76 -2.34 -2.33 -11.02
CA THR A 76 -1.16 -3.18 -11.13
C THR A 76 0.12 -2.44 -10.75
N PHE A 77 0.31 -1.20 -11.21
CA PHE A 77 1.48 -0.40 -10.83
C PHE A 77 1.48 -0.05 -9.34
N MET A 78 0.31 0.18 -8.73
CA MET A 78 0.23 0.35 -7.28
C MET A 78 0.68 -0.91 -6.51
N LEU A 79 0.35 -2.11 -7.00
CA LEU A 79 0.80 -3.36 -6.40
C LEU A 79 2.30 -3.60 -6.58
N ILE A 80 2.82 -3.38 -7.79
CA ILE A 80 4.24 -3.58 -8.11
C ILE A 80 5.11 -2.59 -7.33
N GLY A 81 4.69 -1.33 -7.19
CA GLY A 81 5.47 -0.29 -6.51
C GLY A 81 5.62 -0.45 -4.99
N VAL A 82 5.08 -1.52 -4.40
CA VAL A 82 5.40 -1.91 -3.02
C VAL A 82 6.83 -2.47 -2.90
N LEU A 83 7.40 -2.97 -4.01
CA LEU A 83 8.76 -3.51 -4.12
C LEU A 83 9.77 -2.42 -4.51
#